data_AF-A0A956KEK5-F1
#
_entry.id   AF-A0A956KEK5-F1
#
_cell.length_a   1.000
_cell.length_b   1.000
_cell.length_c   1.000
_cell.angle_alpha   90.00
_cell.angle_beta   90.00
_cell.angle_gamma   90.00
#
_symmetry.space_group_name_H-M   'P 1'
#
loop_
_entity.id
_entity.type
_entity.pdbx_description
1 polymer ?
#
loop_
_entity_poly.entity_id
_entity_poly.type
_entity_poly.pdbx_seq_one_letter_code
_entity_poly.pdbx_strand_id
1 'polypeptide(L)'
;MLRSWLPLLTLSLACAIACAPLIVDVGDRNGEGATTAGELLCDDATACECDDACSLSCAGGSDCDLRCGTGCAVSCTGTGVCTITVGDGGVVECSGNRTCDVTCLGDCAASCMGAASCALTCSSGAPLSCDAQTQACGAC
;
A
#
# COMPACT_ATOMS: atom_id res chain seq x y z
N MET A 1 64.39 -21.01 -35.69
CA MET A 1 64.44 -19.67 -36.33
C MET A 1 63.07 -19.38 -36.93
N LEU A 2 62.65 -18.09 -36.93
CA LEU A 2 61.39 -17.51 -37.43
C LEU A 2 60.18 -17.61 -36.45
N ARG A 3 59.92 -16.56 -35.64
CA ARG A 3 59.13 -15.32 -35.93
C ARG A 3 57.62 -15.60 -35.86
N SER A 4 56.96 -15.48 -34.70
CA SER A 4 56.39 -14.23 -34.12
C SER A 4 55.61 -13.39 -35.13
N TRP A 5 54.27 -13.52 -35.15
CA TRP A 5 53.31 -12.49 -35.58
C TRP A 5 51.96 -12.73 -34.86
N LEU A 6 51.67 -11.91 -33.84
CA LEU A 6 50.31 -11.66 -33.33
C LEU A 6 49.51 -10.90 -34.42
N PRO A 7 48.18 -11.08 -34.45
CA PRO A 7 47.36 -9.89 -34.56
C PRO A 7 46.13 -9.88 -33.62
N LEU A 8 45.98 -8.71 -33.00
CA LEU A 8 44.73 -7.93 -32.90
C LEU A 8 43.58 -8.51 -32.06
N LEU A 9 43.71 -8.27 -30.75
CA LEU A 9 42.78 -7.44 -29.96
C LEU A 9 41.50 -6.98 -30.71
N THR A 10 40.46 -7.81 -30.69
CA THR A 10 39.08 -7.35 -30.89
C THR A 10 38.52 -6.94 -29.55
N LEU A 11 38.60 -5.63 -29.33
CA LEU A 11 37.95 -4.84 -28.29
C LEU A 11 36.43 -5.13 -28.29
N SER A 12 35.96 -6.02 -27.41
CA SER A 12 34.53 -6.23 -27.15
C SER A 12 33.99 -5.07 -26.33
N LEU A 13 33.75 -3.95 -27.01
CA LEU A 13 33.10 -2.76 -26.49
C LEU A 13 31.57 -2.90 -26.62
N ALA A 14 30.95 -3.64 -25.70
CA ALA A 14 29.51 -3.65 -25.40
C ALA A 14 29.37 -4.54 -24.15
N CYS A 15 28.86 -4.13 -22.99
CA CYS A 15 27.71 -3.32 -22.70
C CYS A 15 27.95 -2.68 -21.32
N ALA A 16 28.31 -1.40 -21.29
CA ALA A 16 28.32 -0.59 -20.07
C ALA A 16 27.06 0.29 -20.04
N ILE A 17 25.92 -0.25 -20.50
CA ILE A 17 24.63 0.42 -20.41
C ILE A 17 24.13 0.19 -18.99
N ALA A 18 24.47 1.15 -18.13
CA ALA A 18 23.75 1.54 -16.93
C ALA A 18 22.66 0.56 -16.46
N CYS A 19 23.01 -0.28 -15.50
CA CYS A 19 22.06 -0.66 -14.46
C CYS A 19 21.79 0.58 -13.60
N ALA A 20 21.11 1.58 -14.16
CA ALA A 20 20.42 2.55 -13.35
C ALA A 20 19.25 1.80 -12.70
N PRO A 21 19.04 1.89 -11.38
CA PRO A 21 17.78 1.44 -10.82
C PRO A 21 16.69 2.21 -11.57
N LEU A 22 15.72 1.49 -12.11
CA LEU A 22 14.45 2.05 -12.54
C LEU A 22 13.85 2.68 -11.27
N ILE A 23 14.10 3.98 -11.10
CA ILE A 23 13.31 4.81 -10.21
C ILE A 23 11.95 4.85 -10.90
N VAL A 24 11.06 3.98 -10.46
CA VAL A 24 9.64 4.16 -10.71
C VAL A 24 9.29 5.41 -9.92
N ASP A 25 9.22 6.53 -10.63
CA ASP A 25 8.56 7.72 -10.14
C ASP A 25 7.09 7.30 -9.95
N VAL A 26 6.74 6.93 -8.72
CA VAL A 26 5.35 6.72 -8.33
C VAL A 26 4.68 8.07 -8.51
N GLY A 27 3.83 8.14 -9.54
CA GLY A 27 3.26 9.36 -10.08
C GLY A 27 2.65 10.28 -9.03
N ASP A 28 2.68 11.56 -9.39
CA ASP A 28 2.10 12.74 -8.76
C ASP A 28 1.05 12.50 -7.65
N ARG A 29 1.24 13.24 -6.55
CA ARG A 29 0.44 13.32 -5.32
C ARG A 29 -1.02 13.77 -5.48
N ASN A 30 -1.67 13.53 -6.61
CA ASN A 30 -2.97 14.11 -6.97
C ASN A 30 -4.01 13.10 -7.46
N GLY A 31 -3.97 11.84 -7.01
CA GLY A 31 -5.14 10.95 -7.07
C GLY A 31 -5.64 10.56 -8.46
N GLU A 32 -4.79 10.62 -9.49
CA GLU A 32 -5.15 10.13 -10.83
C GLU A 32 -4.47 8.79 -11.13
N GLY A 33 -5.09 7.70 -10.64
CA GLY A 33 -5.05 6.37 -11.24
C GLY A 33 -3.73 5.59 -11.21
N ALA A 34 -3.45 4.88 -10.12
CA ALA A 34 -2.52 3.76 -10.13
C ALA A 34 -3.24 2.46 -10.56
N THR A 35 -3.40 2.23 -11.87
CA THR A 35 -4.13 1.06 -12.40
C THR A 35 -3.32 -0.26 -12.45
N THR A 36 -2.19 -0.36 -11.75
CA THR A 36 -1.42 -1.62 -11.70
C THR A 36 -0.70 -1.77 -10.36
N ALA A 37 -1.23 -2.60 -9.46
CA ALA A 37 -0.54 -3.23 -8.31
C ALA A 37 0.60 -2.39 -7.69
N GLY A 38 0.31 -1.11 -7.44
CA GLY A 38 1.26 -0.13 -6.97
C GLY A 38 0.90 0.28 -5.55
N GLU A 39 1.92 0.48 -4.72
CA GLU A 39 1.76 1.17 -3.45
C GLU A 39 1.52 2.66 -3.73
N LEU A 40 0.34 3.15 -3.38
CA LEU A 40 -0.01 4.57 -3.45
C LEU A 40 0.26 5.19 -2.08
N LEU A 41 1.23 6.10 -2.04
CA LEU A 41 1.60 6.87 -0.86
C LEU A 41 0.80 8.18 -0.81
N CYS A 42 0.01 8.33 0.24
CA CYS A 42 -0.96 9.41 0.44
C CYS A 42 -0.51 10.41 1.49
N ASP A 43 0.79 10.74 1.52
CA ASP A 43 1.33 11.70 2.48
C ASP A 43 0.68 13.08 2.28
N ASP A 44 -0.01 13.56 3.32
CA ASP A 44 -0.73 14.84 3.37
C ASP A 44 -1.91 14.99 2.39
N ALA A 45 -2.34 13.92 1.75
CA ALA A 45 -3.54 13.93 0.92
C ALA A 45 -4.80 13.77 1.78
N THR A 46 -5.75 14.69 1.61
CA THR A 46 -7.05 14.61 2.32
C THR A 46 -7.86 13.40 1.87
N ALA A 47 -7.72 12.98 0.61
CA ALA A 47 -8.41 11.82 0.06
C ALA A 47 -7.52 11.07 -0.94
N CYS A 48 -7.56 9.74 -0.87
CA CYS A 48 -6.88 8.82 -1.77
C CYS A 48 -7.82 7.68 -2.13
N GLU A 49 -7.92 7.40 -3.42
CA GLU A 49 -8.84 6.38 -3.94
C GLU A 49 -8.12 5.45 -4.90
N CYS A 50 -8.50 4.19 -4.87
CA CYS A 50 -8.04 3.16 -5.78
C CYS A 50 -9.17 2.17 -6.07
N ASP A 51 -9.11 1.52 -7.23
CA ASP A 51 -10.07 0.49 -7.63
C ASP A 51 -9.79 -0.83 -6.88
N ASP A 52 -9.28 -1.87 -7.53
CA ASP A 52 -9.07 -3.19 -6.93
C ASP A 52 -7.59 -3.54 -6.77
N ALA A 53 -7.30 -4.41 -5.79
CA ALA A 53 -6.02 -5.08 -5.60
C ALA A 53 -4.78 -4.16 -5.56
N CYS A 54 -4.89 -3.05 -4.85
CA CYS A 54 -3.81 -2.10 -4.63
C CYS A 54 -3.49 -1.91 -3.15
N SER A 55 -2.35 -1.25 -2.91
CA SER A 55 -1.90 -0.92 -1.56
C SER A 55 -1.98 0.58 -1.34
N LEU A 56 -2.74 1.03 -0.33
CA LEU A 56 -2.81 2.43 0.08
C LEU A 56 -2.01 2.60 1.37
N SER A 57 -1.14 3.61 1.44
CA SER A 57 -0.43 3.95 2.68
C SER A 57 -0.61 5.42 3.02
N CYS A 58 -1.08 5.70 4.24
CA CYS A 58 -1.06 7.04 4.84
C CYS A 58 -0.19 7.01 6.09
N ALA A 59 0.89 7.80 6.06
CA ALA A 59 1.77 8.01 7.19
C ALA A 59 1.69 9.46 7.70
N GLY A 60 2.19 9.71 8.91
CA GLY A 60 2.41 11.05 9.42
C GLY A 60 1.37 11.56 10.43
N GLY A 61 1.05 12.86 10.34
CA GLY A 61 0.27 13.60 11.33
C GLY A 61 -1.15 14.00 10.89
N SER A 62 -1.45 13.85 9.60
CA SER A 62 -2.61 14.44 8.94
C SER A 62 -3.78 13.45 8.84
N ASP A 63 -5.02 13.94 8.84
CA ASP A 63 -6.19 13.08 8.64
C ASP A 63 -6.27 12.60 7.18
N CYS A 64 -6.56 11.32 6.98
CA CYS A 64 -6.58 10.67 5.67
C CYS A 64 -7.92 10.01 5.40
N ASP A 65 -8.48 10.23 4.20
CA ASP A 65 -9.65 9.51 3.67
C ASP A 65 -9.18 8.54 2.59
N LEU A 66 -9.17 7.24 2.89
CA LEU A 66 -8.69 6.18 2.00
C LEU A 66 -9.87 5.35 1.50
N ARG A 67 -10.07 5.28 0.19
CA ARG A 67 -11.10 4.42 -0.42
C ARG A 67 -10.48 3.41 -1.36
N CYS A 68 -10.91 2.17 -1.20
CA CYS A 68 -10.49 1.08 -2.06
C CYS A 68 -11.66 0.13 -2.37
N GLY A 69 -11.63 -0.45 -3.56
CA GLY A 69 -12.46 -1.58 -3.95
C GLY A 69 -12.00 -2.88 -3.31
N THR A 70 -12.00 -3.96 -4.07
CA THR A 70 -11.79 -5.33 -3.58
C THR A 70 -10.32 -5.70 -3.47
N GLY A 71 -10.00 -6.56 -2.50
CA GLY A 71 -8.66 -7.18 -2.35
C GLY A 71 -7.54 -6.19 -2.04
N CYS A 72 -7.86 -5.04 -1.46
CA CYS A 72 -6.88 -4.01 -1.18
C CYS A 72 -6.15 -4.22 0.15
N ALA A 73 -4.93 -3.70 0.23
CA ALA A 73 -4.18 -3.57 1.47
C ALA A 73 -4.09 -2.09 1.86
N VAL A 74 -4.50 -1.73 3.07
CA VAL A 74 -4.46 -0.33 3.54
C VAL A 74 -3.63 -0.27 4.80
N SER A 75 -2.59 0.57 4.81
CA SER A 75 -1.78 0.82 6.00
C SER A 75 -1.91 2.27 6.44
N CYS A 76 -2.34 2.48 7.68
CA CYS A 76 -2.40 3.80 8.30
C CYS A 76 -1.49 3.83 9.54
N THR A 77 -0.47 4.69 9.52
CA THR A 77 0.53 4.80 10.59
C THR A 77 0.73 6.25 11.03
N GLY A 78 1.06 6.50 12.32
CA GLY A 78 1.41 7.83 12.83
C GLY A 78 0.50 8.36 13.94
N THR A 79 0.09 9.64 13.85
CA THR A 79 -0.83 10.33 14.77
C THR A 79 -1.93 11.08 14.02
N GLY A 80 -3.23 10.85 14.26
CA GLY A 80 -4.35 11.47 13.49
C GLY A 80 -5.53 10.52 13.24
N VAL A 81 -6.48 10.90 12.38
CA VAL A 81 -7.66 10.10 12.03
C VAL A 81 -7.55 9.53 10.62
N CYS A 82 -7.76 8.24 10.47
CA CYS A 82 -7.88 7.58 9.17
C CYS A 82 -9.31 7.11 8.95
N THR A 83 -10.00 7.71 8.00
CA THR A 83 -11.30 7.24 7.50
C THR A 83 -11.02 6.30 6.34
N ILE A 84 -11.37 5.03 6.47
CA ILE A 84 -10.99 3.98 5.53
C ILE A 84 -12.26 3.28 5.03
N THR A 85 -12.44 3.21 3.71
CA THR A 85 -13.49 2.41 3.07
C THR A 85 -12.86 1.35 2.21
N VAL A 86 -13.16 0.07 2.46
CA VAL A 86 -12.62 -1.07 1.68
C VAL A 86 -13.74 -1.98 1.19
N GLY A 87 -13.56 -2.54 0.00
CA GLY A 87 -14.38 -3.60 -0.55
C GLY A 87 -14.08 -4.98 0.05
N ASP A 88 -14.64 -5.99 -0.58
CA ASP A 88 -14.48 -7.40 -0.22
C ASP A 88 -13.02 -7.86 -0.30
N GLY A 89 -12.59 -8.69 0.65
CA GLY A 89 -11.20 -9.14 0.79
C GLY A 89 -10.22 -8.06 1.23
N GLY A 90 -10.70 -6.89 1.68
CA GLY A 90 -9.85 -5.79 2.13
C GLY A 90 -9.13 -6.09 3.45
N VAL A 91 -7.87 -5.72 3.54
CA VAL A 91 -7.05 -5.82 4.75
C VAL A 91 -6.59 -4.43 5.17
N VAL A 92 -6.85 -4.06 6.41
CA VAL A 92 -6.51 -2.77 6.99
C VAL A 92 -5.56 -2.97 8.16
N GLU A 93 -4.43 -2.29 8.14
CA GLU A 93 -3.46 -2.25 9.23
C GLU A 93 -3.37 -0.83 9.79
N CYS A 94 -3.78 -0.68 11.04
CA CYS A 94 -3.70 0.57 11.79
C CYS A 94 -2.71 0.44 12.94
N SER A 95 -1.74 1.36 13.01
CA SER A 95 -0.74 1.36 14.07
C SER A 95 -0.35 2.76 14.53
N GLY A 96 0.31 2.83 15.69
CA GLY A 96 0.72 4.09 16.33
C GLY A 96 -0.28 4.56 17.38
N ASN A 97 -0.64 5.85 17.32
CA ASN A 97 -1.60 6.49 18.21
C ASN A 97 -2.72 7.18 17.37
N ARG A 98 -3.32 6.44 16.43
CA ARG A 98 -4.35 6.95 15.51
C ARG A 98 -5.74 6.41 15.85
N THR A 99 -6.76 7.14 15.40
CA THR A 99 -8.13 6.63 15.33
C THR A 99 -8.38 6.16 13.90
N CYS A 100 -8.80 4.91 13.72
CA CYS A 100 -9.17 4.35 12.43
C CYS A 100 -10.66 4.07 12.40
N ASP A 101 -11.38 4.81 11.56
CA ASP A 101 -12.78 4.60 11.26
C ASP A 101 -12.86 3.78 9.97
N VAL A 102 -13.04 2.47 10.12
CA VAL A 102 -12.99 1.51 9.01
C VAL A 102 -14.41 1.11 8.63
N THR A 103 -14.77 1.30 7.37
CA THR A 103 -16.02 0.84 6.77
C THR A 103 -15.73 -0.24 5.75
N CYS A 104 -16.25 -1.44 5.99
CA CYS A 104 -16.13 -2.55 5.06
C CYS A 104 -17.44 -2.75 4.30
N LEU A 105 -17.32 -2.74 2.96
CA LEU A 105 -18.44 -2.95 2.05
C LEU A 105 -18.73 -4.45 1.83
N GLY A 106 -17.75 -5.32 2.10
CA GLY A 106 -17.86 -6.79 2.06
C GLY A 106 -17.07 -7.43 3.20
N ASP A 107 -16.56 -8.65 2.98
CA ASP A 107 -15.70 -9.33 3.95
C ASP A 107 -14.35 -8.59 4.05
N CYS A 108 -13.87 -8.32 5.26
CA CYS A 108 -12.62 -7.59 5.45
C CYS A 108 -12.00 -7.90 6.82
N ALA A 109 -10.72 -7.58 6.98
CA ALA A 109 -10.03 -7.64 8.27
C ALA A 109 -9.34 -6.30 8.58
N ALA A 110 -9.45 -5.85 9.83
CA ALA A 110 -8.77 -4.67 10.35
C ALA A 110 -7.95 -5.06 11.58
N SER A 111 -6.63 -4.86 11.51
CA SER A 111 -5.69 -5.10 12.60
C SER A 111 -5.22 -3.78 13.19
N CYS A 112 -5.37 -3.65 14.52
CA CYS A 112 -5.19 -2.41 15.25
C CYS A 112 -4.14 -2.63 16.34
N MET A 113 -2.93 -2.21 16.03
CA MET A 113 -1.75 -2.47 16.85
C MET A 113 -1.33 -1.25 17.67
N GLY A 114 -0.68 -1.51 18.80
CA GLY A 114 -0.16 -0.46 19.69
C GLY A 114 -1.25 0.23 20.49
N ALA A 115 -1.35 1.55 20.35
CA ALA A 115 -2.36 2.38 21.02
C ALA A 115 -3.39 2.95 20.03
N ALA A 116 -3.47 2.39 18.83
CA ALA A 116 -4.48 2.75 17.85
C ALA A 116 -5.88 2.34 18.35
N SER A 117 -6.87 3.17 18.08
CA SER A 117 -8.29 2.87 18.33
C SER A 117 -8.98 2.60 17.00
N CYS A 118 -9.73 1.50 16.91
CA CYS A 118 -10.44 1.13 15.69
C CYS A 118 -11.93 1.04 15.92
N ALA A 119 -12.68 1.72 15.05
CA ALA A 119 -14.10 1.59 14.91
C ALA A 119 -14.38 0.91 13.57
N LEU A 120 -14.63 -0.41 13.60
CA LEU A 120 -15.00 -1.18 12.43
C LEU A 120 -16.51 -1.17 12.22
N THR A 121 -16.95 -0.82 11.02
CA THR A 121 -18.35 -0.86 10.58
C THR A 121 -18.47 -1.82 9.39
N CYS A 122 -19.35 -2.82 9.53
CA CYS A 122 -19.64 -3.77 8.47
C CYS A 122 -20.91 -3.37 7.71
N SER A 123 -20.89 -3.46 6.38
CA SER A 123 -22.09 -3.27 5.54
C SER A 123 -23.19 -4.29 5.85
N SER A 124 -22.78 -5.49 6.26
CA SER A 124 -23.67 -6.55 6.71
C SER A 124 -23.15 -7.19 8.00
N GLY A 125 -24.03 -7.34 8.99
CA GLY A 125 -23.71 -7.98 10.26
C GLY A 125 -23.01 -7.06 11.26
N ALA A 126 -22.57 -7.65 12.37
CA ALA A 126 -21.78 -6.97 13.39
C ALA A 126 -20.30 -7.35 13.23
N PRO A 127 -19.37 -6.44 13.57
CA PRO A 127 -17.94 -6.77 13.62
C PRO A 127 -17.67 -7.97 14.53
N LEU A 128 -16.80 -8.86 14.07
CA LEU A 128 -16.30 -9.99 14.83
C LEU A 128 -14.90 -9.67 15.36
N SER A 129 -14.61 -10.09 16.59
CA SER A 129 -13.25 -10.03 17.14
C SER A 129 -12.55 -11.35 16.84
N CYS A 130 -11.55 -11.32 15.96
CA CYS A 130 -10.79 -12.51 15.57
C CYS A 130 -9.71 -12.84 16.61
N ASP A 131 -9.07 -11.80 17.16
CA ASP A 131 -8.09 -11.89 18.22
C ASP A 131 -8.08 -10.61 19.08
N ALA A 132 -7.02 -10.39 19.85
CA ALA A 132 -6.89 -9.25 20.75
C ALA A 132 -6.73 -7.90 20.03
N GLN A 133 -6.30 -7.90 18.76
CA GLN A 133 -5.97 -6.72 17.97
C GLN A 133 -6.65 -6.72 16.60
N THR A 134 -7.23 -7.84 16.15
CA THR A 134 -7.88 -7.95 14.84
C THR A 134 -9.40 -8.07 14.97
N GLN A 135 -10.09 -7.25 14.19
CA GLN A 135 -11.53 -7.32 13.96
C GLN A 135 -11.81 -7.63 12.48
N ALA A 136 -12.91 -8.29 12.20
CA ALA A 136 -13.30 -8.61 10.83
C ALA A 136 -14.79 -8.42 10.60
N CYS A 137 -15.14 -8.15 9.34
CA CYS A 137 -16.48 -8.33 8.81
C CYS A 137 -16.48 -9.64 8.04
N GLY A 138 -17.39 -10.56 8.37
CA GLY A 138 -17.46 -11.86 7.69
C GLY A 138 -16.72 -12.96 8.44
N ALA A 139 -15.66 -13.52 7.86
CA ALA A 139 -14.89 -14.60 8.46
C ALA A 139 -13.56 -14.11 9.06
N CYS A 140 -13.17 -14.79 10.14
CA CYS A 140 -11.79 -14.91 10.59
C CYS A 140 -11.29 -16.29 10.12
#